data_AF-A0AAW2VY53-F1
#
_entry.id   AF-A0AAW2VY53-F1
#
_cell.length_a   1.000
_cell.length_b   1.000
_cell.length_c   1.000
_cell.angle_alpha   90.00
_cell.angle_beta   90.00
_cell.angle_gamma   90.00
#
_symmetry.space_group_name_H-M   'P 1'
#
loop_
_entity.id
_entity.type
_entity.pdbx_description
1 polymer ?
#
loop_
_entity_poly.entity_id
_entity_poly.type
_entity_poly.pdbx_seq_one_letter_code
_entity_poly.pdbx_strand_id
1 'polypeptide(L)'
;MSIQIGLLERAVSNELVVAHDTGARLRIPEPKAYNGARDAKEVENFFFDIEQYFLAANVENEARKVSTATMYLIGDAKLWWRTKYAEIQANQVRLDTWALLREAICEQFFPENIKYNAR
;
A
#
# COMPACT_ATOMS: atom_id res chain seq x y z
N MET A 1 -63.66 -38.83 -5.23
CA MET A 1 -63.39 -38.45 -3.83
C MET A 1 -61.90 -38.14 -3.72
N SER A 2 -61.58 -37.09 -3.00
CA SER A 2 -60.37 -36.28 -3.11
C SER A 2 -59.10 -36.91 -2.52
N ILE A 3 -58.00 -36.75 -3.28
CA ILE A 3 -56.59 -36.38 -2.98
C ILE A 3 -56.04 -36.60 -1.56
N GLN A 4 -54.77 -37.05 -1.45
CA GLN A 4 -53.64 -36.48 -0.64
C GLN A 4 -52.46 -37.50 -0.57
N ILE A 5 -51.15 -37.23 -0.61
CA ILE A 5 -50.25 -36.05 -0.55
C ILE A 5 -48.88 -36.50 -1.13
N GLY A 6 -48.09 -35.58 -1.72
CA GLY A 6 -46.65 -35.83 -1.96
C GLY A 6 -45.88 -34.73 -2.71
N LEU A 7 -45.75 -33.55 -2.10
CA LEU A 7 -44.69 -32.52 -2.28
C LEU A 7 -43.28 -33.13 -2.55
N LEU A 8 -42.31 -32.63 -3.33
CA LEU A 8 -41.96 -31.32 -3.94
C LEU A 8 -40.93 -31.57 -5.08
N GLU A 9 -41.20 -31.13 -6.31
CA GLU A 9 -40.15 -30.92 -7.32
C GLU A 9 -39.77 -29.43 -7.31
N ARG A 10 -38.54 -29.13 -6.91
CA ARG A 10 -38.00 -27.76 -6.88
C ARG A 10 -37.62 -27.35 -8.31
N ALA A 11 -38.54 -26.68 -9.00
CA ALA A 11 -38.23 -26.00 -10.25
C ALA A 11 -37.26 -24.83 -10.00
N VAL A 12 -36.08 -24.89 -10.61
CA VAL A 12 -35.17 -23.75 -10.71
C VAL A 12 -35.79 -22.76 -11.70
N SER A 13 -36.34 -21.66 -11.19
CA SER A 13 -36.76 -20.54 -12.05
C SER A 13 -35.51 -19.89 -12.64
N ASN A 14 -35.34 -20.09 -13.95
CA ASN A 14 -34.46 -19.30 -14.79
C ASN A 14 -35.11 -17.93 -15.02
N GLU A 15 -34.86 -16.98 -14.12
CA GLU A 15 -35.07 -15.56 -14.41
C GLU A 15 -33.75 -14.96 -14.89
N LEU A 16 -33.74 -14.68 -16.19
CA LEU A 16 -32.66 -14.00 -16.90
C LEU A 16 -32.61 -12.54 -16.40
N VAL A 17 -31.95 -12.29 -15.27
CA VAL A 17 -31.66 -10.93 -14.81
C VAL A 17 -30.52 -10.37 -15.65
N VAL A 18 -30.87 -9.78 -16.80
CA VAL A 18 -30.01 -8.82 -17.48
C VAL A 18 -30.09 -7.51 -16.71
N ALA A 19 -29.12 -7.27 -15.82
CA ALA A 19 -28.72 -5.96 -15.25
C ALA A 19 -27.77 -6.28 -14.09
N HIS A 20 -26.53 -5.82 -13.99
CA HIS A 20 -25.81 -4.69 -14.53
C HIS A 20 -24.34 -5.16 -14.58
N ASP A 21 -23.56 -4.78 -15.60
CA ASP A 21 -22.10 -4.79 -15.44
C ASP A 21 -21.78 -3.90 -14.23
N THR A 22 -21.51 -4.53 -13.10
CA THR A 22 -21.26 -3.85 -11.83
C THR A 22 -19.80 -3.46 -11.84
N GLY A 23 -19.54 -2.39 -12.60
CA GLY A 23 -18.41 -1.48 -12.47
C GLY A 23 -17.06 -2.15 -12.39
N ALA A 24 -16.29 -2.09 -13.48
CA ALA A 24 -14.85 -2.32 -13.46
C ALA A 24 -14.25 -1.72 -12.17
N ARG A 25 -13.92 -2.58 -11.20
CA ARG A 25 -13.25 -2.17 -9.97
C ARG A 25 -11.97 -1.50 -10.43
N LEU A 26 -11.93 -0.16 -10.34
CA LEU A 26 -10.77 0.65 -10.69
C LEU A 26 -9.58 0.06 -9.94
N ARG A 27 -8.67 -0.59 -10.68
CA ARG A 27 -7.43 -1.10 -10.10
C ARG A 27 -6.60 0.11 -9.74
N ILE A 28 -6.27 0.25 -8.46
CA ILE A 28 -5.38 1.31 -8.00
C ILE A 28 -4.00 1.02 -8.63
N PRO A 29 -3.41 1.97 -9.38
CA PRO A 29 -2.08 1.79 -9.91
C PRO A 29 -1.06 1.59 -8.78
N GLU A 30 -0.15 0.63 -8.94
CA GLU A 30 0.93 0.41 -7.98
C GLU A 30 1.99 1.52 -8.10
N PRO A 31 2.53 2.03 -6.98
CA PRO A 31 3.64 2.96 -6.93
C PRO A 31 4.90 2.44 -7.62
N LYS A 32 5.71 3.37 -8.13
CA LYS A 32 7.06 3.04 -8.61
C LYS A 32 7.92 2.59 -7.41
N ALA A 33 8.59 1.46 -7.57
CA ALA A 33 9.54 0.97 -6.58
C ALA A 33 10.79 1.85 -6.52
N TYR A 34 11.32 2.06 -5.32
CA TYR A 34 12.52 2.88 -5.07
C TYR A 34 13.72 2.01 -4.71
N ASN A 35 14.82 2.17 -5.44
CA ASN A 35 16.00 1.31 -5.34
C ASN A 35 17.09 1.80 -4.38
N GLY A 36 16.95 3.00 -3.80
CA GLY A 36 17.98 3.61 -2.96
C GLY A 36 18.92 4.57 -3.69
N ALA A 37 18.55 5.05 -4.89
CA ALA A 37 19.32 6.09 -5.58
C ALA A 37 19.50 7.33 -4.69
N ARG A 38 20.75 7.76 -4.45
CA ARG A 38 21.04 8.96 -3.65
C ARG A 38 20.79 10.27 -4.41
N ASP A 39 19.55 10.43 -4.85
CA ASP A 39 19.07 11.51 -5.71
C ASP A 39 17.79 12.09 -5.11
N ALA A 40 17.80 13.40 -4.83
CA ALA A 40 16.68 14.08 -4.18
C ALA A 40 15.38 13.97 -4.99
N LYS A 41 15.45 14.00 -6.32
CA LYS A 41 14.28 13.91 -7.19
C LYS A 41 13.67 12.51 -7.14
N GLU A 42 14.48 11.45 -7.17
CA GLU A 42 13.95 10.08 -7.05
C GLU A 42 13.32 9.84 -5.66
N VAL A 43 13.89 10.40 -4.59
CA VAL A 43 13.30 10.31 -3.24
C VAL A 43 11.97 11.08 -3.15
N GLU A 44 11.92 12.31 -3.67
CA GLU A 44 10.69 13.11 -3.70
C GLU A 44 9.59 12.44 -4.54
N ASN A 45 9.94 11.89 -5.70
CA ASN A 45 8.99 11.14 -6.54
C ASN A 45 8.45 9.91 -5.80
N PHE A 46 9.32 9.15 -5.12
CA PHE A 46 8.89 8.01 -4.33
C PHE A 46 7.89 8.40 -3.24
N PHE A 47 8.15 9.46 -2.48
CA PHE A 47 7.21 9.94 -1.46
C PHE A 47 5.88 10.35 -2.07
N PHE A 48 5.91 11.11 -3.17
CA PHE A 48 4.70 11.56 -3.82
C PHE A 48 3.84 10.38 -4.32
N ASP A 49 4.46 9.41 -5.03
CA ASP A 49 3.76 8.23 -5.55
C ASP A 49 3.13 7.39 -4.43
N ILE A 50 3.85 7.21 -3.32
CA ILE A 50 3.35 6.49 -2.14
C ILE A 50 2.20 7.25 -1.46
N GLU A 51 2.29 8.58 -1.33
CA GLU A 51 1.23 9.41 -0.74
C GLU A 51 -0.04 9.37 -1.61
N GLN A 52 0.08 9.42 -2.94
CA GLN A 52 -1.06 9.24 -3.84
C GLN A 52 -1.69 7.85 -3.71
N TYR A 53 -0.86 6.82 -3.53
CA TYR A 53 -1.37 5.48 -3.31
C TYR A 53 -2.11 5.34 -1.98
N PHE A 54 -1.62 5.96 -0.90
CA PHE A 54 -2.35 5.98 0.37
C PHE A 54 -3.73 6.61 0.22
N LEU A 55 -3.83 7.72 -0.52
CA LEU A 55 -5.10 8.39 -0.79
C LEU A 55 -6.03 7.48 -1.61
N ALA A 56 -5.54 6.90 -2.71
CA ALA A 56 -6.34 6.05 -3.57
C ALA A 56 -6.79 4.74 -2.88
N ALA A 57 -5.95 4.19 -2.00
CA ALA A 57 -6.22 2.94 -1.27
C ALA A 57 -6.82 3.15 0.13
N ASN A 58 -7.13 4.39 0.51
CA ASN A 58 -7.66 4.79 1.82
C ASN A 58 -6.84 4.24 3.01
N VAL A 59 -5.51 4.33 2.92
CA VAL A 59 -4.56 3.87 3.95
C VAL A 59 -4.32 4.99 4.96
N GLU A 60 -5.10 5.01 6.03
CA GLU A 60 -5.03 6.08 7.05
C GLU A 60 -4.12 5.74 8.23
N ASN A 61 -4.06 4.46 8.62
CA ASN A 61 -3.28 4.03 9.78
C ASN A 61 -1.77 4.14 9.54
N GLU A 62 -1.06 4.85 10.42
CA GLU A 62 0.36 5.14 10.28
C GLU A 62 1.26 3.89 10.17
N ALA A 63 1.02 2.87 11.00
CA ALA A 63 1.78 1.62 10.90
C ALA A 63 1.54 0.89 9.57
N ARG A 64 0.31 0.93 9.05
CA ARG A 64 -0.02 0.41 7.71
C ARG A 64 0.63 1.24 6.60
N LYS A 65 0.74 2.56 6.72
CA LYS A 65 1.48 3.40 5.78
C LYS A 65 2.96 3.01 5.73
N VAL A 66 3.62 2.88 6.89
CA VAL A 66 5.01 2.42 6.98
C VAL A 66 5.18 1.05 6.34
N SER A 67 4.33 0.08 6.71
CA SER A 67 4.39 -1.27 6.14
C SER A 67 4.19 -1.26 4.62
N THR A 68 3.28 -0.44 4.11
CA THR A 68 3.00 -0.35 2.67
C THR A 68 4.16 0.30 1.92
N ALA A 69 4.67 1.45 2.38
CA ALA A 69 5.78 2.13 1.72
C ALA A 69 7.04 1.25 1.65
N THR A 70 7.33 0.53 2.73
CA THR A 70 8.53 -0.32 2.82
C THR A 70 8.45 -1.59 1.97
N MET A 71 7.26 -1.98 1.50
CA MET A 71 7.10 -3.03 0.49
C MET A 71 7.64 -2.58 -0.88
N TYR A 72 7.53 -1.29 -1.21
CA TYR A 72 8.00 -0.72 -2.48
C TYR A 72 9.48 -0.31 -2.47
N LEU A 73 10.20 -0.58 -1.38
CA LEU A 73 11.66 -0.49 -1.37
C LEU A 73 12.27 -1.74 -2.02
N ILE A 74 13.21 -1.52 -2.93
CA ILE A 74 13.99 -2.54 -3.62
C ILE A 74 15.49 -2.19 -3.53
N GLY A 75 16.37 -3.09 -4.01
CA GLY A 75 17.81 -2.82 -4.07
C GLY A 75 18.42 -2.40 -2.73
N ASP A 76 19.22 -1.34 -2.75
CA ASP A 76 19.95 -0.82 -1.60
C ASP A 76 18.99 -0.27 -0.54
N ALA A 77 17.87 0.35 -0.94
CA ALA A 77 16.84 0.78 -0.01
C ALA A 77 16.21 -0.39 0.77
N LYS A 78 16.03 -1.54 0.12
CA LYS A 78 15.51 -2.74 0.80
C LYS A 78 16.53 -3.32 1.78
N LEU A 79 17.83 -3.29 1.45
CA LEU A 79 18.89 -3.71 2.36
C LEU A 79 18.95 -2.82 3.60
N TRP A 80 18.91 -1.50 3.41
CA TRP A 80 18.84 -0.54 4.51
C TRP A 80 17.61 -0.78 5.40
N TRP A 81 16.43 -0.99 4.80
CA TRP A 81 15.22 -1.26 5.58
C TRP A 81 15.32 -2.54 6.40
N ARG A 82 16.01 -3.59 5.92
CA ARG A 82 16.22 -4.81 6.71
C ARG A 82 17.02 -4.53 7.99
N THR A 83 18.04 -3.66 7.90
CA THR A 83 18.80 -3.21 9.08
C THR A 83 17.91 -2.43 10.04
N LYS A 84 17.16 -1.43 9.54
CA LYS A 84 16.21 -0.67 10.37
C LYS A 84 15.13 -1.53 10.99
N TYR A 85 14.60 -2.50 10.27
CA TYR A 85 13.62 -3.43 10.80
C TYR A 85 14.18 -4.25 11.96
N ALA A 86 15.43 -4.71 11.88
CA ALA A 86 16.10 -5.40 13.00
C ALA A 86 16.27 -4.48 14.23
N GLU A 87 16.65 -3.21 14.02
CA GLU A 87 16.74 -2.20 15.09
C GLU A 87 15.38 -1.95 15.76
N ILE A 88 14.29 -1.91 14.98
CA ILE A 88 12.91 -1.78 15.50
C ILE A 88 12.54 -3.01 16.35
N GLN A 89 12.84 -4.23 15.86
CA GLN A 89 12.58 -5.46 16.62
C GLN A 89 13.39 -5.53 17.92
N ALA A 90 14.59 -4.96 17.93
CA ALA A 90 15.42 -4.79 19.12
C ALA A 90 14.98 -3.60 20.00
N ASN A 91 13.90 -2.89 19.64
CA ASN A 91 13.38 -1.73 20.33
C ASN A 91 14.41 -0.58 20.49
N GLN A 92 15.34 -0.48 19.53
CA GLN A 92 16.41 0.53 19.50
C GLN A 92 16.00 1.80 18.75
N VAL A 93 15.12 1.66 17.75
CA VAL A 93 14.62 2.78 16.95
C VAL A 93 13.11 2.67 16.80
N ARG A 94 12.45 3.83 16.63
CA ARG A 94 11.00 3.91 16.38
C ARG A 94 10.75 4.54 15.02
N LEU A 95 10.21 3.76 14.10
CA LEU A 95 9.81 4.19 12.74
C LEU A 95 8.39 3.70 12.44
N ASP A 96 7.43 4.06 13.31
CA ASP A 96 6.04 3.60 13.26
C ASP A 96 5.08 4.63 12.64
N THR A 97 5.61 5.76 12.16
CA THR A 97 4.85 6.79 11.44
C THR A 97 5.45 7.10 10.09
N TRP A 98 4.61 7.60 9.17
CA TRP A 98 5.04 7.99 7.84
C TRP A 98 6.08 9.12 7.88
N ALA A 99 5.89 10.09 8.79
CA ALA A 99 6.81 11.21 8.96
C ALA A 99 8.21 10.75 9.37
N LEU A 100 8.31 9.86 10.36
CA LEU A 100 9.59 9.31 10.83
C LEU A 100 10.29 8.48 9.74
N LEU A 101 9.52 7.69 8.96
CA LEU A 101 10.07 6.96 7.84
C LEU A 101 10.62 7.90 6.75
N ARG A 102 9.89 8.97 6.41
CA ARG A 102 10.34 9.98 5.44
C ARG A 102 11.64 10.63 5.88
N GLU A 103 11.73 11.05 7.14
CA GLU A 103 12.95 11.64 7.72
C GLU A 103 14.13 10.67 7.60
N ALA A 104 13.96 9.41 8.03
CA ALA A 104 15.01 8.40 7.96
C ALA A 104 15.46 8.07 6.52
N ILE A 105 14.52 8.03 5.57
CA ILE A 105 14.84 7.87 4.14
C ILE A 105 15.61 9.09 3.64
N CYS A 106 15.23 10.30 4.04
CA CYS A 106 15.94 11.51 3.66
C CYS A 106 17.37 11.50 4.19
N GLU A 107 17.57 11.24 5.47
CA GLU A 107 18.90 11.15 6.09
C GLU A 107 19.80 10.13 5.39
N GLN A 108 19.22 8.99 5.00
CA GLN A 108 19.99 7.91 4.37
C GLN A 108 20.33 8.20 2.90
N PHE A 109 19.39 8.77 2.14
CA PHE A 109 19.46 8.78 0.68
C PHE A 109 19.51 10.18 0.06
N PHE A 110 19.32 11.27 0.81
CA PHE A 110 19.64 12.57 0.24
C PHE A 110 21.16 12.72 0.04
N PRO A 111 21.59 13.40 -1.03
CA PRO A 111 22.98 13.81 -1.17
C PRO A 111 23.30 14.88 -0.10
N GLU A 112 24.46 14.75 0.54
CA GLU A 112 24.91 15.59 1.69
C GLU A 112 24.86 17.11 1.44
N ASN A 113 24.87 17.52 0.16
CA ASN A 113 24.94 18.92 -0.26
C ASN A 113 23.57 19.59 -0.39
N ILE A 114 22.47 18.85 -0.22
CA ILE A 114 21.10 19.38 -0.32
C ILE A 114 20.51 19.46 1.08
N LYS A 115 20.24 20.68 1.54
CA LYS A 115 19.42 20.88 2.75
C LYS A 115 18.00 20.43 2.42
N TYR A 116 17.58 19.29 2.99
CA TYR A 116 16.19 18.86 2.90
C TYR A 116 15.32 19.86 3.66
N ASN A 117 14.59 20.69 2.91
CA ASN A 117 13.52 21.51 3.48
C ASN A 117 12.24 20.69 3.37
N ALA A 118 11.84 20.01 4.45
CA ALA A 118 10.51 19.42 4.52
C ALA A 118 9.49 20.55 4.28
N ARG A 119 8.75 20.46 3.17
CA ARG A 119 7.62 21.34 2.87
C ARG A 119 6.34 20.81 3.48
#